data_AF-A0A133Q3X5-F1
#
_entry.id   AF-A0A133Q3X5-F1
#
_cell.length_a   1.000
_cell.length_b   1.000
_cell.length_c   1.000
_cell.angle_alpha   90.00
_cell.angle_beta   90.00
_cell.angle_gamma   90.00
#
_symmetry.space_group_name_H-M   'P 1'
#
loop_
_entity.id
_entity.type
_entity.pdbx_description
1 polymer ?
#
loop_
_entity_poly.entity_id
_entity_poly.type
_entity_poly.pdbx_seq_one_letter_code
_entity_poly.pdbx_strand_id
1 'polypeptide(L)'
;IRAHFNVLAWSSDKEELRQIKNDVGSALALMECHPRHNTIDAATLYWAGIPGNAADFPAEESFYTFIEPALCFFTAETNYKDSLSPFGIKMADRLSGKPIHLDISDLPMKKGVITNRNKFILGPSGSGKSFFTNHMVRQYYEQGAHVLLVDTGNSYQGLCELIHRKTKGEDGVYFTYTN
;
A
#
# COMPACT_ATOMS: atom_id res chain seq x y z
N ILE A 1 23.23 0.45 -20.69
CA ILE A 1 22.75 1.82 -20.37
C ILE A 1 23.67 2.46 -19.34
N ARG A 2 23.64 3.80 -19.16
CA ARG A 2 24.29 4.46 -18.02
C ARG A 2 23.28 4.60 -16.90
N ALA A 3 23.65 4.23 -15.68
CA ALA A 3 22.77 4.32 -14.52
C ALA A 3 23.54 4.77 -13.27
N HIS A 4 22.80 5.31 -12.31
CA HIS A 4 23.28 5.61 -10.96
C HIS A 4 22.20 5.19 -9.97
N PHE A 5 22.62 4.55 -8.89
CA PHE A 5 21.74 4.13 -7.80
C PHE A 5 22.43 4.47 -6.49
N ASN A 6 21.74 5.18 -5.61
CA ASN A 6 22.25 5.57 -4.31
C ASN A 6 21.24 5.28 -3.22
N VAL A 7 21.77 5.02 -2.01
CA VAL A 7 20.98 4.96 -0.79
C VAL A 7 21.32 6.20 0.01
N LEU A 8 20.31 7.02 0.31
CA LEU A 8 20.45 8.15 1.21
C LEU A 8 19.99 7.74 2.60
N ALA A 9 20.91 7.74 3.54
CA ALA A 9 20.66 7.50 4.95
C ALA A 9 20.81 8.80 5.75
N TRP A 10 20.02 8.96 6.80
CA TRP A 10 20.06 10.12 7.68
C TRP A 10 19.78 9.69 9.13
N SER A 11 20.40 10.39 10.09
CA SER A 11 20.04 10.35 11.51
C SER A 11 20.45 11.68 12.16
N SER A 12 19.74 12.05 13.22
CA SER A 12 20.14 13.14 14.11
C SER A 12 21.25 12.75 15.10
N ASP A 13 21.50 11.44 15.29
CA ASP A 13 22.55 10.88 16.13
C ASP A 13 23.73 10.38 15.27
N LYS A 14 24.95 10.79 15.63
CA LYS A 14 26.17 10.41 14.93
C LYS A 14 26.52 8.93 15.12
N GLU A 15 26.24 8.35 16.29
CA GLU A 15 26.54 6.92 16.51
C GLU A 15 25.60 6.03 15.70
N GLU A 16 24.32 6.38 15.65
CA GLU A 16 23.33 5.73 14.80
C GLU A 16 23.71 5.85 13.31
N LEU A 17 24.18 7.02 12.85
CA LEU A 17 24.64 7.20 11.47
C LEU A 17 25.80 6.25 11.11
N ARG A 18 26.72 6.01 12.05
CA ARG A 18 27.83 5.06 11.85
C ARG A 18 27.29 3.63 11.72
N GLN A 19 26.30 3.26 12.52
CA GLN A 19 25.64 1.97 12.44
C GLN A 19 24.92 1.79 11.10
N ILE A 20 24.08 2.75 10.70
CA ILE A 20 23.35 2.72 9.42
C ILE A 20 24.32 2.58 8.24
N LYS A 21 25.45 3.31 8.26
CA LYS A 21 26.48 3.19 7.22
C LYS A 21 27.01 1.76 7.09
N ASN A 22 27.28 1.09 8.21
CA ASN A 22 27.77 -0.29 8.21
C ASN A 22 26.71 -1.27 7.71
N ASP A 23 25.45 -1.07 8.10
CA ASP A 23 24.32 -1.90 7.69
C ASP A 23 24.08 -1.80 6.17
N VAL A 24 24.06 -0.58 5.63
CA VAL A 24 23.94 -0.32 4.18
C VAL A 24 25.10 -0.96 3.41
N GLY A 25 26.34 -0.77 3.88
CA GLY A 25 27.51 -1.39 3.26
C GLY A 25 27.44 -2.93 3.25
N SER A 26 26.97 -3.52 4.35
CA SER A 26 26.80 -4.97 4.47
C SER A 26 25.71 -5.50 3.53
N ALA A 27 24.58 -4.80 3.42
CA ALA A 27 23.49 -5.16 2.50
C ALA A 27 23.92 -5.08 1.03
N LEU A 28 24.69 -4.06 0.65
CA LEU A 28 25.24 -3.94 -0.71
C LEU A 28 26.24 -5.07 -1.01
N ALA A 29 27.09 -5.43 -0.04
CA ALA A 29 28.03 -6.54 -0.19
C ALA A 29 27.32 -7.90 -0.35
N LEU A 30 26.18 -8.13 0.31
CA LEU A 30 25.34 -9.33 0.12
C LEU A 30 24.77 -9.44 -1.30
N MET A 31 24.62 -8.32 -2.00
CA MET A 31 24.21 -8.28 -3.41
C MET A 31 25.41 -8.30 -4.36
N GLU A 32 26.61 -8.63 -3.87
CA GLU A 32 27.86 -8.61 -4.62
C GLU A 32 28.15 -7.24 -5.28
N CYS A 33 27.60 -6.17 -4.70
CA CYS A 33 27.85 -4.80 -5.14
C CYS A 33 29.02 -4.21 -4.36
N HIS A 34 29.87 -3.43 -5.03
CA HIS A 34 30.93 -2.67 -4.38
C HIS A 34 30.43 -1.27 -3.99
N PRO A 35 30.12 -1.01 -2.70
CA PRO A 35 29.63 0.29 -2.29
C PRO A 35 30.72 1.35 -2.42
N ARG A 36 30.43 2.46 -3.11
CA ARG A 36 31.26 3.66 -3.09
C ARG A 36 30.63 4.69 -2.15
N HIS A 37 31.34 5.01 -1.08
CA HIS A 37 30.93 6.09 -0.19
C HIS A 37 31.41 7.43 -0.78
N ASN A 38 30.48 8.22 -1.31
CA ASN A 38 30.82 9.54 -1.86
C ASN A 38 30.94 10.56 -0.71
N THR A 39 32.13 11.16 -0.57
CA THR A 39 32.45 12.18 0.43
C THR A 39 32.71 13.57 -0.17
N ILE A 40 32.72 13.68 -1.51
CA ILE A 40 33.13 14.89 -2.24
C ILE A 40 31.89 15.55 -2.83
N ASP A 41 31.13 14.82 -3.64
CA ASP A 41 30.00 15.36 -4.41
C ASP A 41 28.65 15.06 -3.76
N ALA A 42 28.65 14.80 -2.45
CA ALA A 42 27.43 14.42 -1.72
C ALA A 42 26.32 15.48 -1.84
N ALA A 43 26.67 16.77 -1.79
CA ALA A 43 25.70 17.86 -1.97
C ALA A 43 25.13 17.87 -3.40
N THR A 44 25.98 17.73 -4.42
CA THR A 44 25.56 17.69 -5.83
C THR A 44 24.67 16.49 -6.11
N LEU A 45 25.05 15.30 -5.63
CA LEU A 45 24.25 14.09 -5.76
C LEU A 45 22.90 14.20 -5.04
N TYR A 46 22.88 14.82 -3.85
CA TYR A 46 21.64 15.09 -3.14
C TYR A 46 20.69 15.98 -3.95
N TRP A 47 21.20 17.09 -4.49
CA TRP A 47 20.43 18.03 -5.31
C TRP A 47 19.98 17.42 -6.64
N ALA A 48 20.85 16.66 -7.31
CA ALA A 48 20.51 15.97 -8.55
C ALA A 48 19.47 14.85 -8.35
N GLY A 49 19.39 14.28 -7.14
CA GLY A 49 18.39 13.30 -6.75
C GLY A 49 16.97 13.87 -6.53
N ILE A 50 16.82 15.20 -6.50
CA ILE A 50 15.51 15.84 -6.37
C ILE A 50 14.74 15.68 -7.70
N PRO A 51 13.47 15.23 -7.68
CA PRO A 51 12.66 15.10 -8.89
C PRO A 51 12.67 16.36 -9.75
N GLY A 52 13.06 16.23 -11.01
CA GLY A 52 13.17 17.33 -11.96
C GLY A 52 14.57 17.92 -12.11
N ASN A 53 15.53 17.58 -11.24
CA ASN A 53 16.89 18.15 -11.28
C ASN A 53 17.97 17.20 -11.84
N ALA A 54 17.57 16.16 -12.59
CA ALA A 54 18.49 15.17 -13.13
C ALA A 54 19.51 15.75 -14.13
N ALA A 55 19.28 16.95 -14.67
CA ALA A 55 20.22 17.63 -15.57
C ALA A 55 21.54 18.04 -14.88
N ASP A 56 21.51 18.29 -13.56
CA ASP A 56 22.69 18.62 -12.76
C ASP A 56 23.45 17.37 -12.28
N PHE A 57 23.02 16.17 -12.70
CA PHE A 57 23.64 14.93 -12.28
C PHE A 57 25.07 14.79 -12.87
N PRO A 58 26.12 14.61 -12.04
CA PRO A 58 27.49 14.44 -12.54
C PRO A 58 27.63 13.17 -13.36
N ALA A 59 27.97 13.29 -14.65
CA ALA A 59 27.99 12.15 -15.55
C ALA A 59 28.97 11.05 -15.07
N GLU A 60 30.10 11.44 -14.48
CA GLU A 60 31.13 10.60 -13.89
C GLU A 60 30.64 9.71 -12.73
N GLU A 61 29.54 10.08 -12.08
CA GLU A 61 28.95 9.29 -10.99
C GLU A 61 28.01 8.18 -11.51
N SER A 62 27.81 8.08 -12.82
CA SER A 62 27.10 6.97 -13.46
C SER A 62 28.05 5.87 -13.94
N PHE A 63 27.57 4.64 -13.98
CA PHE A 63 28.32 3.49 -14.49
C PHE A 63 27.53 2.77 -15.60
N TYR A 64 28.24 1.98 -16.41
CA TYR A 64 27.63 1.15 -17.44
C TYR A 64 27.10 -0.15 -16.83
N THR A 65 25.84 -0.47 -17.13
CA THR A 65 25.22 -1.73 -16.75
C THR A 65 24.23 -2.21 -17.82
N PHE A 66 23.86 -3.49 -17.76
CA PHE A 66 22.81 -4.07 -18.57
C PHE A 66 21.43 -3.56 -18.14
N ILE A 67 20.43 -3.72 -19.01
CA ILE A 67 19.09 -3.19 -18.73
C ILE A 67 18.40 -3.98 -17.61
N GLU A 68 18.61 -5.29 -17.56
CA GLU A 68 17.96 -6.18 -16.60
C GLU A 68 18.37 -5.86 -15.15
N PRO A 69 19.66 -5.75 -14.79
CA PRO A 69 20.06 -5.34 -13.44
C PRO A 69 19.63 -3.90 -13.10
N ALA A 70 19.65 -2.99 -14.08
CA ALA A 70 19.24 -1.61 -13.84
C ALA A 70 17.75 -1.49 -13.48
N LEU A 71 16.90 -2.31 -14.10
CA LEU A 71 15.48 -2.37 -13.77
C LEU A 71 15.24 -2.93 -12.36
N CYS A 72 16.08 -3.85 -11.87
CA CYS A 72 15.98 -4.35 -10.50
C CYS A 72 16.19 -3.26 -9.43
N PHE A 73 17.02 -2.26 -9.72
CA PHE A 73 17.26 -1.12 -8.82
C PHE A 73 16.32 0.07 -9.07
N PHE A 74 15.44 -0.02 -10.07
CA PHE A 74 14.44 1.01 -10.29
C PHE A 74 13.34 0.90 -9.23
N THR A 75 13.23 1.91 -8.36
CA THR A 75 12.20 1.97 -7.34
C THR A 75 10.83 2.21 -7.99
N ALA A 76 10.13 1.11 -8.34
CA ALA A 76 8.75 1.14 -8.81
C ALA A 76 7.73 1.08 -7.68
N GLU A 77 8.19 0.89 -6.44
CA GLU A 77 7.34 0.86 -5.27
C GLU A 77 7.01 2.27 -4.79
N THR A 78 5.75 2.47 -4.45
CA THR A 78 5.23 3.69 -3.85
C THR A 78 4.30 3.27 -2.71
N ASN A 79 4.10 4.16 -1.75
CA ASN A 79 3.04 3.99 -0.75
C ASN A 79 1.69 3.73 -1.43
N TYR A 80 0.79 3.02 -0.73
CA TYR A 80 -0.59 2.88 -1.20
C TYR A 80 -1.19 4.25 -1.50
N LYS A 81 -1.93 4.31 -2.61
CA LYS A 81 -2.59 5.51 -3.10
C LYS A 81 -4.08 5.31 -3.09
N ASP A 82 -4.80 6.41 -2.93
CA ASP A 82 -6.25 6.41 -3.08
C ASP A 82 -6.63 5.99 -4.49
N SER A 83 -7.73 5.24 -4.58
CA SER A 83 -8.43 4.96 -5.81
C SER A 83 -9.13 6.23 -6.29
N LEU A 84 -9.01 6.56 -7.57
CA LEU A 84 -9.68 7.73 -8.15
C LEU A 84 -11.20 7.52 -8.37
N SER A 85 -11.75 6.39 -7.91
CA SER A 85 -13.15 6.04 -8.09
C SER A 85 -14.02 6.73 -7.05
N PRO A 86 -15.23 7.20 -7.42
CA PRO A 86 -16.19 7.73 -6.44
C PRO A 86 -16.65 6.67 -5.44
N PHE A 87 -16.61 5.39 -5.85
CA PHE A 87 -16.87 4.25 -5.00
C PHE A 87 -15.59 3.75 -4.33
N GLY A 88 -15.66 3.30 -3.08
CA GLY A 88 -14.55 2.62 -2.42
C GLY A 88 -14.75 2.41 -0.93
N ILE A 89 -13.87 1.61 -0.33
CA ILE A 89 -13.83 1.33 1.10
C ILE A 89 -12.69 2.10 1.75
N LYS A 90 -12.94 2.68 2.92
CA LYS A 90 -11.90 3.35 3.71
C LYS A 90 -11.07 2.30 4.46
N MET A 91 -9.79 2.22 4.16
CA MET A 91 -8.80 1.34 4.79
C MET A 91 -7.66 2.18 5.38
N ALA A 92 -6.67 1.53 5.97
CA ALA A 92 -5.44 2.18 6.41
C ALA A 92 -4.23 1.43 5.85
N ASP A 93 -3.22 2.18 5.43
CA ASP A 93 -1.89 1.65 5.17
C ASP A 93 -1.34 0.99 6.44
N ARG A 94 -0.73 -0.19 6.28
CA ARG A 94 -0.26 -1.01 7.39
C ARG A 94 0.92 -0.39 8.14
N LEU A 95 1.84 0.27 7.44
CA LEU A 95 3.10 0.73 8.03
C LEU A 95 2.98 2.12 8.65
N SER A 96 2.35 3.04 7.92
CA SER A 96 2.19 4.45 8.33
C SER A 96 0.85 4.74 9.01
N GLY A 97 -0.13 3.83 8.93
CA GLY A 97 -1.49 4.07 9.41
C GLY A 97 -2.26 5.10 8.57
N LYS A 98 -1.70 5.57 7.45
CA LYS A 98 -2.32 6.56 6.57
C LYS A 98 -3.67 6.03 6.06
N PRO A 99 -4.79 6.77 6.21
CA PRO A 99 -6.06 6.39 5.62
C PRO A 99 -5.96 6.31 4.09
N ILE A 100 -6.57 5.28 3.51
CA ILE A 100 -6.62 5.04 2.06
C ILE A 100 -8.06 4.80 1.63
N HIS A 101 -8.51 5.48 0.58
CA HIS A 101 -9.75 5.18 -0.13
C HIS A 101 -9.49 4.14 -1.20
N LEU A 102 -10.03 2.93 -1.04
CA LEU A 102 -9.70 1.78 -1.90
C LEU A 102 -10.92 1.28 -2.66
N ASP A 103 -10.85 1.28 -3.99
CA ASP A 103 -11.85 0.64 -4.84
C ASP A 103 -11.38 -0.73 -5.29
N ILE A 104 -12.01 -1.78 -4.74
CA ILE A 104 -11.77 -3.17 -5.11
C ILE A 104 -12.75 -3.70 -6.17
N SER A 105 -13.62 -2.87 -6.74
CA SER A 105 -14.69 -3.30 -7.65
C SER A 105 -14.66 -2.60 -9.00
N ASP A 106 -14.80 -1.28 -9.05
CA ASP A 106 -15.04 -0.58 -10.32
C ASP A 106 -13.75 -0.14 -11.00
N LEU A 107 -12.83 0.48 -10.25
CA LEU A 107 -11.52 0.87 -10.75
C LEU A 107 -10.70 -0.29 -11.33
N PRO A 108 -10.54 -1.45 -10.65
CA PRO A 108 -9.81 -2.58 -11.23
C PRO A 108 -10.49 -3.13 -12.49
N MET A 109 -11.82 -3.09 -12.56
CA MET A 109 -12.54 -3.51 -13.76
C MET A 109 -12.33 -2.53 -14.92
N LYS A 110 -12.40 -1.22 -14.67
CA LYS A 110 -12.08 -0.18 -15.68
C LYS A 110 -10.65 -0.27 -16.20
N LYS A 111 -9.71 -0.69 -15.34
CA LYS A 111 -8.31 -0.94 -15.72
C LYS A 111 -8.09 -2.28 -16.44
N GLY A 112 -9.11 -3.13 -16.56
CA GLY A 112 -8.98 -4.45 -17.16
C GLY A 112 -8.22 -5.47 -16.30
N VAL A 113 -8.03 -5.20 -15.01
CA VAL A 113 -7.34 -6.10 -14.07
C VAL A 113 -8.23 -7.27 -13.66
N ILE A 114 -9.55 -7.03 -13.59
CA ILE A 114 -10.56 -8.04 -13.27
C ILE A 114 -11.68 -8.03 -14.30
N THR A 115 -12.25 -9.21 -14.57
CA THR A 115 -13.38 -9.38 -15.49
C THR A 115 -14.72 -9.46 -14.75
N ASN A 116 -14.71 -9.61 -13.43
CA ASN A 116 -15.89 -9.67 -12.57
C ASN A 116 -15.63 -8.98 -11.22
N ARG A 117 -16.68 -8.73 -10.43
CA ARG A 117 -16.60 -8.07 -9.12
C ARG A 117 -16.64 -9.03 -7.94
N ASN A 118 -16.60 -10.34 -8.18
CA ASN A 118 -16.69 -11.36 -7.14
C ASN A 118 -15.47 -11.26 -6.22
N LYS A 119 -15.68 -11.54 -4.93
CA LYS A 119 -14.63 -11.45 -3.92
C LYS A 119 -14.53 -12.76 -3.16
N PHE A 120 -13.30 -13.22 -2.95
CA PHE A 120 -12.99 -14.35 -2.10
C PHE A 120 -12.13 -13.87 -0.94
N ILE A 121 -12.66 -13.95 0.27
CA ILE A 121 -12.00 -13.49 1.50
C ILE A 121 -11.57 -14.73 2.29
N LEU A 122 -10.25 -14.92 2.44
CA LEU A 122 -9.66 -16.11 3.06
C LEU A 122 -8.83 -15.72 4.29
N GLY A 123 -8.82 -16.60 5.29
CA GLY A 123 -8.02 -16.46 6.51
C GLY A 123 -8.44 -17.46 7.60
N PRO A 124 -7.55 -17.83 8.54
CA PRO A 124 -7.89 -18.73 9.65
C PRO A 124 -8.88 -18.09 10.63
N SER A 125 -9.41 -18.85 11.59
CA SER A 125 -10.21 -18.26 12.68
C SER A 125 -9.40 -17.20 13.43
N GLY A 126 -10.03 -16.11 13.86
CA GLY A 126 -9.37 -14.99 14.53
C GLY A 126 -8.56 -14.02 13.65
N SER A 127 -8.39 -14.28 12.35
CA SER A 127 -7.64 -13.39 11.43
C SER A 127 -8.34 -12.09 11.03
N GLY A 128 -9.57 -11.84 11.52
CA GLY A 128 -10.32 -10.64 11.20
C GLY A 128 -11.17 -10.70 9.92
N LYS A 129 -11.41 -11.89 9.33
CA LYS A 129 -12.29 -12.05 8.15
C LYS A 129 -13.66 -11.39 8.33
N SER A 130 -14.40 -11.76 9.38
CA SER A 130 -15.75 -11.21 9.62
C SER A 130 -15.69 -9.71 9.94
N PHE A 131 -14.63 -9.26 10.62
CA PHE A 131 -14.41 -7.84 10.90
C PHE A 131 -14.25 -7.05 9.59
N PHE A 132 -13.39 -7.53 8.68
CA PHE A 132 -13.23 -6.93 7.36
C PHE A 132 -14.52 -6.96 6.54
N THR A 133 -15.19 -8.12 6.45
CA THR A 133 -16.44 -8.25 5.68
C THR A 133 -17.52 -7.32 6.21
N ASN A 134 -17.65 -7.18 7.53
CA ASN A 134 -18.62 -6.27 8.15
C ASN A 134 -18.33 -4.81 7.77
N HIS A 135 -17.05 -4.41 7.82
CA HIS A 135 -16.62 -3.07 7.42
C HIS A 135 -16.85 -2.81 5.92
N MET A 136 -16.51 -3.77 5.07
CA MET A 136 -16.75 -3.70 3.62
C MET A 136 -18.25 -3.55 3.33
N VAL A 137 -19.09 -4.43 3.88
CA VAL A 137 -20.54 -4.40 3.67
C VAL A 137 -21.15 -3.09 4.14
N ARG A 138 -20.78 -2.60 5.33
CA ARG A 138 -21.27 -1.32 5.83
C ARG A 138 -20.96 -0.18 4.85
N GLN A 139 -19.73 -0.09 4.36
CA GLN A 139 -19.33 0.97 3.44
C GLN A 139 -20.03 0.83 2.09
N TYR A 140 -20.26 -0.38 1.60
CA TYR A 140 -21.07 -0.63 0.39
C TYR A 140 -22.51 -0.14 0.58
N TYR A 141 -23.12 -0.50 1.70
CA TYR A 141 -24.47 -0.06 2.08
C TYR A 141 -24.55 1.48 2.16
N GLU A 142 -23.61 2.12 2.85
CA GLU A 142 -23.55 3.58 2.97
C GLU A 142 -23.36 4.29 1.61
N GLN A 143 -22.92 3.56 0.58
CA GLN A 143 -22.78 4.03 -0.80
C GLN A 143 -23.95 3.59 -1.71
N GLY A 144 -25.05 3.10 -1.13
CA GLY A 144 -26.29 2.77 -1.84
C GLY A 144 -26.34 1.36 -2.42
N ALA A 145 -25.42 0.46 -2.06
CA ALA A 145 -25.52 -0.93 -2.49
C ALA A 145 -26.65 -1.65 -1.75
N HIS A 146 -27.45 -2.43 -2.48
CA HIS A 146 -28.36 -3.39 -1.87
C HIS A 146 -27.58 -4.62 -1.42
N VAL A 147 -27.67 -4.94 -0.14
CA VAL A 147 -26.88 -6.01 0.48
C VAL A 147 -27.80 -7.13 0.93
N LEU A 148 -27.52 -8.35 0.46
CA LEU A 148 -28.06 -9.59 1.01
C LEU A 148 -26.92 -10.42 1.57
N LEU A 149 -27.02 -10.81 2.84
CA LEU A 149 -26.03 -11.64 3.52
C LEU A 149 -26.67 -12.91 4.06
N VAL A 150 -25.96 -14.02 3.88
CA VAL A 150 -26.25 -15.29 4.58
C VAL A 150 -25.20 -15.45 5.65
N ASP A 151 -25.62 -15.40 6.91
CA ASP A 151 -24.75 -15.44 8.07
C ASP A 151 -24.98 -16.72 8.88
N THR A 152 -23.95 -17.54 9.02
CA THR A 152 -24.00 -18.75 9.85
C THR A 152 -23.53 -18.49 11.29
N GLY A 153 -22.83 -17.39 11.54
CA GLY A 153 -22.15 -17.11 12.81
C GLY A 153 -22.71 -15.92 13.58
N ASN A 154 -23.84 -15.35 13.15
CA ASN A 154 -24.45 -14.12 13.70
C ASN A 154 -23.46 -12.95 13.85
N SER A 155 -22.43 -12.92 13.00
CA SER A 155 -21.39 -11.88 13.00
C SER A 155 -21.90 -10.52 12.53
N TYR A 156 -23.00 -10.47 11.76
CA TYR A 156 -23.49 -9.24 11.13
C TYR A 156 -24.78 -8.70 11.74
N GLN A 157 -25.39 -9.40 12.70
CA GLN A 157 -26.61 -8.96 13.38
C GLN A 157 -26.47 -7.55 13.96
N GLY A 158 -25.35 -7.26 14.63
CA GLY A 158 -25.11 -5.94 15.21
C GLY A 158 -25.05 -4.80 14.18
N LEU A 159 -24.57 -5.06 12.95
CA LEU A 159 -24.61 -4.07 11.87
C LEU A 159 -26.05 -3.84 11.40
N CYS A 160 -26.82 -4.91 11.19
CA CYS A 160 -28.23 -4.81 10.83
C CYS A 160 -29.01 -3.99 11.87
N GLU A 161 -28.87 -4.29 13.16
CA GLU A 161 -29.53 -3.54 14.25
C GLU A 161 -29.13 -2.06 14.27
N LEU A 162 -27.85 -1.75 14.02
CA LEU A 162 -27.37 -0.37 13.96
C LEU A 162 -28.02 0.38 12.79
N ILE A 163 -28.08 -0.23 11.61
CA ILE A 163 -28.75 0.33 10.44
C ILE A 163 -30.24 0.53 10.75
N HIS A 164 -30.91 -0.48 11.29
CA HIS A 164 -32.32 -0.45 11.64
C HIS A 164 -32.69 0.69 12.58
N ARG A 165 -31.88 0.90 13.64
CA ARG A 165 -32.08 2.03 14.55
C ARG A 165 -31.85 3.36 13.83
N LYS A 166 -30.82 3.46 12.99
CA LYS A 166 -30.48 4.68 12.26
C LYS A 166 -31.56 5.08 11.25
N THR A 167 -32.15 4.10 10.58
CA THR A 167 -33.21 4.29 9.57
C THR A 167 -34.61 4.21 10.16
N LYS A 168 -34.75 4.15 11.50
CA LYS A 168 -36.03 4.07 12.21
C LYS A 168 -36.91 2.91 11.72
N GLY A 169 -36.28 1.80 11.36
CA GLY A 169 -36.93 0.58 10.94
C GLY A 169 -37.16 0.40 9.45
N GLU A 170 -36.75 1.37 8.61
CA GLU A 170 -36.88 1.26 7.15
C GLU A 170 -35.90 0.24 6.54
N ASP A 171 -34.81 -0.09 7.24
CA ASP A 171 -33.74 -0.96 6.73
C ASP A 171 -33.08 -1.77 7.87
N GLY A 172 -32.00 -2.50 7.60
CA GLY A 172 -31.22 -3.22 8.61
C GLY A 172 -31.94 -4.46 9.15
N VAL A 173 -32.63 -5.19 8.28
CA VAL A 173 -33.41 -6.37 8.67
C VAL A 173 -32.49 -7.58 8.88
N TYR A 174 -32.70 -8.31 9.97
CA TYR A 174 -32.00 -9.56 10.27
C TYR A 174 -33.03 -10.65 10.57
N PHE A 175 -33.07 -11.68 9.73
CA PHE A 175 -33.95 -12.84 9.93
C PHE A 175 -33.16 -13.97 10.58
N THR A 176 -33.66 -14.46 11.71
CA THR A 176 -33.15 -15.68 12.34
C THR A 176 -34.25 -16.72 12.29
N TYR A 177 -33.94 -17.89 11.73
CA TYR A 177 -34.81 -19.06 11.84
C TYR A 177 -34.41 -19.81 13.10
N THR A 178 -35.26 -19.77 14.11
CA THR A 178 -35.21 -20.73 15.22
C THR A 178 -35.98 -21.97 14.81
N ASN A 179 -35.41 -23.15 15.02
CA ASN A 179 -36.17 -24.41 14.93
C ASN A 179 -37.27 -24.46 15.98
#